data_AF-A0A0G0ZIW6-F1
#
_entry.id   AF-A0A0G0ZIW6-F1
#
_cell.length_a   1.000
_cell.length_b   1.000
_cell.length_c   1.000
_cell.angle_alpha   90.00
_cell.angle_beta   90.00
_cell.angle_gamma   90.00
#
_symmetry.space_group_name_H-M   'P 1'
#
loop_
_entity.id
_entity.type
_entity.pdbx_description
1 polymer ?
#
loop_
_entity_poly.entity_id
_entity_poly.type
_entity_poly.pdbx_seq_one_letter_code
_entity_poly.pdbx_strand_id
1 'polypeptide(L)'
;MKHILPVIVVLFFGVFVFLSLFHIKTSFAALADHVVISEVQISGSGSTTDEFVELYNPTDSSVDLTGWHLQRKTAGGGVPILVTTLSGSIASHGYFLIAHTNYDGSIAENQTYDIENIASNNTVILHSDVLGDIDKVGMGTATEFEGTDQASSPADDRSIERKAFASSLLVDMVSGGAHSGAGNGEDSNDNAADFVYRSLAQGADPQNASSPTEDPVEPSPTDTLTPTEEPSPSPTEEPSPTEEPSPSPTEEPSPSPTEEPSPTEEPSPSPTEEPSPTEEPSPSPTEEPTPTPTEEPTPTPVRKLVGIFPFTRRACYLEYTPFPLGPFRLIWWPKLVCGEF
;
A
#
# COMPACT_ATOMS: atom_id res chain seq x y z
N MET A 1 -33.38 -54.05 -14.34
CA MET A 1 -32.06 -53.43 -14.09
C MET A 1 -31.65 -52.52 -15.26
N LYS A 2 -32.35 -51.39 -15.50
CA LYS A 2 -32.05 -50.51 -16.65
C LYS A 2 -32.21 -48.99 -16.41
N HIS A 3 -32.40 -48.54 -15.16
CA HIS A 3 -32.65 -47.10 -14.88
C HIS A 3 -31.87 -46.50 -13.71
N ILE A 4 -30.84 -47.15 -13.18
CA ILE A 4 -30.09 -46.63 -12.00
C ILE A 4 -28.82 -45.85 -12.41
N LEU A 5 -28.41 -45.91 -13.69
CA LEU A 5 -27.15 -45.36 -14.14
C LEU A 5 -27.09 -43.82 -14.40
N PRO A 6 -28.18 -43.04 -14.58
CA PRO A 6 -28.03 -41.61 -14.86
C PRO A 6 -27.98 -40.73 -13.59
N VAL A 7 -28.34 -41.26 -12.41
CA VAL A 7 -28.43 -40.44 -11.17
C VAL A 7 -27.08 -40.35 -10.44
N ILE A 8 -26.22 -41.37 -10.56
CA ILE A 8 -24.92 -41.41 -9.87
C ILE A 8 -23.87 -40.50 -10.57
N VAL A 9 -24.02 -40.27 -11.88
CA VAL A 9 -23.09 -39.43 -12.66
C VAL A 9 -23.29 -37.93 -12.37
N VAL A 10 -24.52 -37.51 -12.07
CA VAL A 10 -24.82 -36.09 -11.75
C VAL A 10 -24.36 -35.71 -10.33
N LEU A 11 -24.37 -36.67 -9.39
CA LEU A 11 -23.92 -36.43 -8.01
C LEU A 11 -22.40 -36.40 -7.84
N PHE A 12 -21.62 -37.07 -8.70
CA PHE A 12 -20.15 -37.02 -8.66
C PHE A 12 -19.54 -35.82 -9.41
N PHE A 13 -20.23 -35.29 -10.43
CA PHE A 13 -19.75 -34.10 -11.16
C PHE A 13 -19.96 -32.79 -10.38
N GLY A 14 -20.97 -32.72 -9.50
CA GLY A 14 -21.22 -31.56 -8.65
C GLY A 14 -20.17 -31.34 -7.55
N VAL A 15 -19.60 -32.42 -7.00
CA VAL A 15 -18.60 -32.34 -5.92
C VAL A 15 -17.20 -32.00 -6.47
N PHE A 16 -16.86 -32.43 -7.69
CA PHE A 16 -15.55 -32.15 -8.30
C PHE A 16 -15.44 -30.72 -8.87
N VAL A 17 -16.55 -30.12 -9.31
CA VAL A 17 -16.55 -28.71 -9.76
C VAL A 17 -16.51 -27.74 -8.58
N PHE A 18 -17.06 -28.12 -7.41
CA PHE A 18 -16.99 -27.28 -6.20
C PHE A 18 -15.62 -27.30 -5.52
N LEU A 19 -14.82 -28.35 -5.70
CA LEU A 19 -13.44 -28.44 -5.19
C LEU A 19 -12.38 -27.81 -6.12
N SER A 20 -12.73 -27.41 -7.34
CA SER A 20 -11.78 -26.78 -8.27
C SER A 20 -11.75 -25.24 -8.21
N LEU A 21 -12.68 -24.61 -7.48
CA LEU A 21 -12.84 -23.15 -7.40
C LEU A 21 -12.18 -22.50 -6.19
N PHE A 22 -11.49 -23.26 -5.35
CA PHE A 22 -10.70 -22.71 -4.24
C PHE A 22 -9.27 -23.26 -4.27
N HIS A 23 -8.53 -22.94 -5.33
CA HIS A 23 -7.09 -22.80 -5.18
C HIS A 23 -6.86 -21.47 -4.46
N ILE A 24 -7.06 -21.46 -3.14
CA ILE A 24 -6.51 -20.39 -2.31
C ILE A 24 -5.01 -20.53 -2.49
N LYS A 25 -4.44 -19.69 -3.35
CA LYS A 25 -3.00 -19.43 -3.32
C LYS A 25 -2.77 -18.68 -2.02
N THR A 26 -2.61 -19.40 -0.93
CA THR A 26 -2.02 -18.84 0.27
C THR A 26 -0.55 -18.63 -0.07
N SER A 27 -0.26 -17.48 -0.67
CA SER A 27 1.10 -16.97 -0.68
C SER A 27 1.34 -16.55 0.75
N PHE A 28 2.16 -17.30 1.48
CA PHE A 28 2.83 -16.72 2.63
C PHE A 28 3.75 -15.66 2.03
N ALA A 29 3.43 -14.38 2.26
CA ALA A 29 4.39 -13.33 2.02
C ALA A 29 5.63 -13.67 2.84
N ALA A 30 6.75 -13.80 2.15
CA ALA A 30 8.03 -14.00 2.79
C ALA A 30 8.56 -12.60 3.07
N LEU A 31 8.97 -12.36 4.32
CA LEU A 31 9.83 -11.25 4.66
C LEU A 31 10.94 -11.08 3.62
N ALA A 32 11.26 -9.83 3.24
CA ALA A 32 12.38 -9.60 2.32
C ALA A 32 13.69 -10.20 2.89
N ASP A 33 14.48 -10.82 2.03
CA ASP A 33 15.78 -11.40 2.36
C ASP A 33 16.96 -10.47 2.00
N HIS A 34 16.65 -9.21 1.74
CA HIS A 34 17.55 -8.14 1.34
C HIS A 34 17.08 -6.81 1.94
N VAL A 35 17.93 -5.77 1.86
CA VAL A 35 17.60 -4.42 2.32
C VAL A 35 16.49 -3.85 1.43
N VAL A 36 15.48 -3.25 2.05
CA VAL A 36 14.36 -2.61 1.36
C VAL A 36 14.31 -1.12 1.65
N ILE A 37 13.74 -0.34 0.73
CA ILE A 37 13.24 1.01 0.93
C ILE A 37 11.99 0.91 1.80
N SER A 38 12.06 1.40 3.02
CA SER A 38 10.99 1.27 4.03
C SER A 38 10.10 2.50 4.12
N GLU A 39 10.62 3.70 3.90
CA GLU A 39 9.79 4.92 3.95
C GLU A 39 10.31 5.98 2.96
N VAL A 40 9.40 6.72 2.33
CA VAL A 40 9.74 7.81 1.40
C VAL A 40 8.84 9.02 1.65
N GLN A 41 9.45 10.17 1.92
CA GLN A 41 8.84 11.51 1.85
C GLN A 41 9.49 12.28 0.71
N ILE A 42 8.70 13.01 -0.09
CA ILE A 42 9.19 13.74 -1.28
C ILE A 42 9.14 15.27 -1.13
N SER A 43 8.51 15.77 -0.07
CA SER A 43 8.38 17.19 0.21
C SER A 43 7.87 17.43 1.62
N GLY A 44 8.26 18.58 2.16
CA GLY A 44 7.67 19.17 3.36
C GLY A 44 6.92 20.45 3.03
N SER A 45 6.10 20.94 3.96
CA SER A 45 5.32 22.18 3.77
C SER A 45 6.20 23.42 3.60
N GLY A 46 7.43 23.39 4.13
CA GLY A 46 8.42 24.48 4.00
C GLY A 46 9.33 24.37 2.78
N SER A 47 9.45 23.19 2.18
CA SER A 47 10.46 22.91 1.14
C SER A 47 10.06 21.72 0.27
N THR A 48 10.10 21.90 -1.06
CA THR A 48 9.92 20.80 -2.03
C THR A 48 11.10 19.82 -2.07
N THR A 49 12.07 20.00 -1.17
CA THR A 49 13.26 19.16 -0.99
C THR A 49 13.48 18.86 0.49
N ASP A 50 12.45 19.06 1.33
CA ASP A 50 12.39 18.38 2.62
C ASP A 50 11.90 16.95 2.35
N GLU A 51 12.86 16.11 1.97
CA GLU A 51 12.62 14.76 1.48
C GLU A 51 13.64 13.79 2.05
N PHE A 52 13.22 12.54 2.18
CA PHE A 52 14.06 11.46 2.65
C PHE A 52 13.65 10.12 2.05
N VAL A 53 14.61 9.19 2.05
CA VAL A 53 14.43 7.77 1.80
C VAL A 53 15.03 7.03 2.97
N GLU A 54 14.23 6.19 3.61
CA GLU A 54 14.65 5.28 4.65
C GLU A 54 14.87 3.89 4.06
N LEU A 55 15.93 3.23 4.52
CA LEU A 55 16.20 1.82 4.24
C LEU A 55 16.05 1.01 5.53
N TYR A 56 15.50 -0.20 5.40
CA TYR A 56 15.41 -1.19 6.47
C TYR A 56 16.09 -2.49 6.06
N ASN A 57 16.82 -3.10 6.99
CA ASN A 57 17.46 -4.40 6.80
C ASN A 57 16.69 -5.50 7.57
N PRO A 58 15.75 -6.22 6.94
CA PRO A 58 15.00 -7.30 7.57
C PRO A 58 15.84 -8.53 7.92
N THR A 59 17.09 -8.62 7.45
CA THR A 59 17.91 -9.82 7.60
C THR A 59 18.58 -9.94 8.97
N ASP A 60 18.93 -11.18 9.35
CA ASP A 60 19.63 -11.51 10.61
C ASP A 60 21.13 -11.12 10.60
N SER A 61 21.58 -10.34 9.61
CA SER A 61 22.98 -9.97 9.47
C SER A 61 23.15 -8.52 9.05
N SER A 62 24.24 -7.89 9.48
CA SER A 62 24.55 -6.53 9.01
C SER A 62 24.91 -6.52 7.52
N VAL A 63 24.42 -5.51 6.80
CA VAL A 63 24.67 -5.30 5.37
C VAL A 63 25.57 -4.09 5.17
N ASP A 64 26.71 -4.28 4.49
CA ASP A 64 27.62 -3.21 4.07
C ASP A 64 27.09 -2.56 2.78
N LEU A 65 26.97 -1.22 2.80
CA LEU A 65 26.43 -0.43 1.68
C LEU A 65 27.52 0.00 0.68
N THR A 66 28.77 -0.45 0.85
CA THR A 66 29.87 -0.11 -0.06
C THR A 66 29.53 -0.51 -1.51
N GLY A 67 29.61 0.45 -2.42
CA GLY A 67 29.26 0.25 -3.85
C GLY A 67 27.77 0.27 -4.12
N TRP A 68 26.96 0.72 -3.16
CA TRP A 68 25.53 0.96 -3.35
C TRP A 68 25.27 2.44 -3.66
N HIS A 69 24.18 2.69 -4.35
CA HIS A 69 23.74 3.98 -4.87
C HIS A 69 22.25 4.15 -4.58
N LEU A 70 21.84 5.39 -4.37
CA LEU A 70 20.43 5.76 -4.42
C LEU A 70 20.18 6.55 -5.69
N GLN A 71 19.19 6.11 -6.47
CA GLN A 71 18.86 6.72 -7.75
C GLN A 71 17.36 6.98 -7.81
N ARG A 72 16.96 7.85 -8.74
CA ARG A 72 15.56 7.99 -9.12
C ARG A 72 15.41 7.79 -10.61
N LYS A 73 14.32 7.19 -11.04
CA LYS A 73 13.88 7.22 -12.43
C LYS A 73 12.75 8.20 -12.59
N THR A 74 12.92 9.12 -13.52
CA THR A 74 11.90 10.11 -13.89
C THR A 74 10.86 9.49 -14.83
N ALA A 75 9.65 10.05 -14.88
CA ALA A 75 8.63 9.63 -15.85
C ALA A 75 9.11 9.75 -17.32
N GLY A 76 10.06 10.65 -17.61
CA GLY A 76 10.71 10.80 -18.91
C GLY A 76 11.81 9.77 -19.20
N GLY A 77 12.09 8.85 -18.28
CA GLY A 77 13.03 7.74 -18.43
C GLY A 77 14.48 8.05 -18.04
N GLY A 78 14.81 9.30 -17.69
CA GLY A 78 16.13 9.64 -17.13
C GLY A 78 16.31 9.04 -15.74
N VAL A 79 17.53 8.62 -15.41
CA VAL A 79 17.89 8.01 -14.12
C VAL A 79 18.95 8.85 -13.38
N PRO A 80 18.60 10.01 -12.81
CA PRO A 80 19.52 10.78 -11.98
C PRO A 80 19.95 10.00 -10.73
N ILE A 81 21.21 10.19 -10.34
CA ILE A 81 21.77 9.63 -9.11
C ILE A 81 21.52 10.64 -7.98
N LEU A 82 20.82 10.23 -6.93
CA LEU A 82 20.65 11.00 -5.70
C LEU A 82 21.93 10.88 -4.85
N VAL A 83 22.42 9.66 -4.68
CA VAL A 83 23.64 9.35 -3.93
C VAL A 83 24.54 8.42 -4.72
N THR A 84 25.74 8.89 -5.08
CA THR A 84 26.72 8.14 -5.90
C THR A 84 27.49 7.07 -5.13
N THR A 85 27.57 7.17 -3.81
CA THR A 85 28.19 6.11 -2.99
C THR A 85 27.59 6.20 -1.61
N LEU A 86 26.77 5.21 -1.27
CA LEU A 86 26.33 5.01 0.11
C LEU A 86 27.51 4.55 0.95
N SER A 87 27.50 4.98 2.21
CA SER A 87 28.59 4.72 3.15
C SER A 87 28.06 4.12 4.45
N GLY A 88 28.86 3.25 5.07
CA GLY A 88 28.50 2.57 6.29
C GLY A 88 27.77 1.25 6.05
N SER A 89 27.06 0.80 7.07
CA SER A 89 26.37 -0.49 7.09
C SER A 89 25.07 -0.36 7.85
N ILE A 90 24.07 -1.16 7.48
CA ILE A 90 22.83 -1.31 8.23
C ILE A 90 22.99 -2.50 9.16
N ALA A 91 22.71 -2.34 10.45
CA ALA A 91 22.69 -3.47 11.38
C ALA A 91 21.59 -4.47 10.98
N SER A 92 21.67 -5.72 11.45
CA SER A 92 20.52 -6.64 11.35
C SER A 92 19.30 -5.98 11.99
N HIS A 93 18.17 -6.00 11.30
CA HIS A 93 16.92 -5.39 11.77
C HIS A 93 17.02 -3.88 12.04
N GLY A 94 18.00 -3.21 11.44
CA GLY A 94 18.26 -1.79 11.62
C GLY A 94 17.87 -0.94 10.41
N TYR A 95 18.06 0.37 10.55
CA TYR A 95 17.64 1.38 9.59
C TYR A 95 18.79 2.24 9.09
N PHE A 96 18.57 2.92 7.96
CA PHE A 96 19.49 3.91 7.43
C PHE A 96 18.72 5.03 6.73
N LEU A 97 18.85 6.26 7.23
CA LEU A 97 18.13 7.43 6.73
C LEU A 97 18.99 8.23 5.76
N ILE A 98 18.50 8.44 4.54
CA ILE A 98 19.13 9.24 3.50
C ILE A 98 18.23 10.43 3.23
N ALA A 99 18.73 11.65 3.36
CA ALA A 99 17.88 12.84 3.24
C ALA A 99 18.52 13.94 2.39
N HIS A 100 17.70 14.80 1.78
CA HIS A 100 18.24 15.99 1.13
C HIS A 100 18.77 16.98 2.19
N THR A 101 19.73 17.85 1.88
CA THR A 101 20.29 18.82 2.86
C THR A 101 19.27 19.87 3.37
N ASN A 102 18.08 19.91 2.79
CA ASN A 102 16.97 20.77 3.24
C ASN A 102 15.94 20.01 4.07
N TYR A 103 16.21 18.73 4.39
CA TYR A 103 15.41 17.94 5.31
C TYR A 103 15.38 18.62 6.69
N ASP A 104 14.18 18.77 7.26
CA ASP A 104 13.98 19.48 8.52
C ASP A 104 13.41 18.61 9.64
N GLY A 105 13.30 17.30 9.41
CA GLY A 105 12.80 16.35 10.38
C GLY A 105 13.73 16.17 11.59
N SER A 106 13.15 15.67 12.68
CA SER A 106 13.82 15.61 13.99
C SER A 106 14.84 14.48 14.15
N ILE A 107 14.80 13.48 13.27
CA ILE A 107 15.69 12.32 13.30
C ILE A 107 16.85 12.59 12.37
N ALA A 108 18.06 12.61 12.92
CA ALA A 108 19.25 12.91 12.14
C ALA A 108 19.44 11.88 11.01
N GLU A 109 19.72 12.36 9.82
CA GLU A 109 20.06 11.53 8.68
C GLU A 109 21.42 10.86 8.85
N ASN A 110 21.58 9.67 8.25
CA ASN A 110 22.87 9.00 8.17
C ASN A 110 23.72 9.52 7.01
N GLN A 111 23.07 9.95 5.93
CA GLN A 111 23.75 10.49 4.76
C GLN A 111 22.88 11.53 4.05
N THR A 112 23.52 12.54 3.44
CA THR A 112 22.85 13.60 2.70
C THR A 112 23.12 13.58 1.19
N TYR A 113 22.24 14.24 0.44
CA TYR A 113 22.44 14.69 -0.94
C TYR A 113 21.84 16.10 -1.15
N ASP A 114 22.26 16.82 -2.19
CA ASP A 114 21.96 18.26 -2.33
C ASP A 114 21.69 18.76 -3.76
N ILE A 115 21.76 17.90 -4.78
CA ILE A 115 21.63 18.29 -6.20
C ILE A 115 20.27 17.87 -6.77
N GLU A 116 19.95 16.59 -6.65
CA GLU A 116 18.74 16.01 -7.22
C GLU A 116 17.61 15.98 -6.18
N ASN A 117 16.37 15.89 -6.65
CA ASN A 117 15.20 15.77 -5.80
C ASN A 117 14.23 14.70 -6.31
N ILE A 118 13.40 14.14 -5.44
CA ILE A 118 12.40 13.14 -5.80
C ILE A 118 11.10 13.85 -6.19
N ALA A 119 10.46 13.41 -7.28
CA ALA A 119 9.15 13.93 -7.68
C ALA A 119 8.06 12.87 -7.49
N SER A 120 6.80 13.33 -7.42
CA SER A 120 5.60 12.51 -7.15
C SER A 120 5.34 11.36 -8.15
N ASN A 121 5.99 11.38 -9.30
CA ASN A 121 5.87 10.37 -10.35
C ASN A 121 7.20 9.68 -10.67
N ASN A 122 8.11 9.60 -9.71
CA ASN A 122 9.40 8.96 -9.88
C ASN A 122 9.42 7.57 -9.26
N THR A 123 10.38 6.77 -9.71
CA THR A 123 10.76 5.51 -9.09
C THR A 123 12.01 5.74 -8.28
N VAL A 124 11.99 5.49 -6.97
CA VAL A 124 13.22 5.43 -6.16
C VAL A 124 13.82 4.05 -6.33
N ILE A 125 15.13 3.96 -6.55
CA ILE A 125 15.84 2.71 -6.82
C ILE A 125 17.07 2.64 -5.92
N LEU A 126 17.16 1.57 -5.13
CA LEU A 126 18.35 1.19 -4.41
C LEU A 126 19.16 0.24 -5.29
N HIS A 127 20.38 0.63 -5.65
CA HIS A 127 21.20 -0.11 -6.63
C HIS A 127 22.56 -0.49 -6.04
N SER A 128 23.04 -1.68 -6.35
CA SER A 128 24.38 -2.16 -6.02
C SER A 128 25.19 -2.40 -7.30
N ASP A 129 26.44 -1.94 -7.34
CA ASP A 129 27.37 -2.21 -8.45
C ASP A 129 27.60 -3.71 -8.71
N VAL A 130 27.38 -4.55 -7.70
CA VAL A 130 27.63 -6.00 -7.75
C VAL A 130 26.34 -6.79 -7.96
N LEU A 131 25.26 -6.41 -7.26
CA LEU A 131 24.02 -7.18 -7.24
C LEU A 131 22.95 -6.66 -8.21
N GLY A 132 23.11 -5.43 -8.73
CA GLY A 132 22.10 -4.74 -9.53
C GLY A 132 21.09 -4.01 -8.66
N ASP A 133 19.87 -3.81 -9.17
CA ASP A 133 18.77 -3.22 -8.39
C ASP A 133 18.45 -4.15 -7.22
N ILE A 134 18.53 -3.60 -6.00
CA ILE A 134 18.23 -4.29 -4.75
C ILE A 134 16.73 -4.20 -4.46
N ASP A 135 16.18 -2.99 -4.56
CA ASP A 135 14.77 -2.69 -4.32
C ASP A 135 14.37 -1.44 -5.10
N LYS A 136 13.08 -1.30 -5.42
CA LYS A 136 12.53 -0.10 -6.05
C LYS A 136 11.09 0.20 -5.69
N VAL A 137 10.78 1.49 -5.62
CA VAL A 137 9.44 1.99 -5.32
C VAL A 137 9.03 3.02 -6.35
N GLY A 138 8.14 2.65 -7.27
CA GLY A 138 7.51 3.59 -8.18
C GLY A 138 6.29 4.24 -7.55
N MET A 139 6.21 5.57 -7.60
CA MET A 139 5.13 6.35 -7.00
C MET A 139 4.26 7.05 -8.05
N GLY A 140 2.98 7.22 -7.72
CA GLY A 140 2.05 8.04 -8.50
C GLY A 140 1.93 7.54 -9.94
N THR A 141 2.43 8.31 -10.91
CA THR A 141 2.42 7.93 -12.33
C THR A 141 3.79 7.47 -12.84
N ALA A 142 4.63 6.93 -11.97
CA ALA A 142 5.93 6.38 -12.35
C ALA A 142 5.79 5.29 -13.43
N THR A 143 6.70 5.26 -14.40
CA THR A 143 6.65 4.31 -15.52
C THR A 143 7.36 2.99 -15.22
N GLU A 144 8.03 2.90 -14.08
CA GLU A 144 8.70 1.70 -13.57
C GLU A 144 8.37 1.54 -12.09
N PHE A 145 7.96 0.33 -11.71
CA PHE A 145 7.53 -0.04 -10.37
C PHE A 145 7.52 -1.57 -10.30
N GLU A 146 7.46 -2.11 -9.09
CA GLU A 146 7.26 -3.54 -8.87
C GLU A 146 5.78 -3.90 -8.85
N GLY A 147 5.46 -5.06 -9.39
CA GLY A 147 4.11 -5.62 -9.38
C GLY A 147 3.19 -5.02 -10.43
N THR A 148 1.94 -4.81 -10.05
CA THR A 148 0.85 -4.47 -10.98
C THR A 148 0.48 -3.00 -11.00
N ASP A 149 0.81 -2.25 -9.95
CA ASP A 149 0.48 -0.83 -9.82
C ASP A 149 1.52 -0.09 -8.95
N GLN A 150 1.56 1.25 -9.05
CA GLN A 150 2.48 2.08 -8.26
C GLN A 150 2.06 2.18 -6.80
N ALA A 151 3.02 2.48 -5.92
CA ALA A 151 2.71 3.04 -4.62
C ALA A 151 2.02 4.41 -4.76
N SER A 152 1.23 4.78 -3.76
CA SER A 152 0.67 6.13 -3.67
C SER A 152 1.79 7.17 -3.65
N SER A 153 1.57 8.35 -4.21
CA SER A 153 2.52 9.45 -4.04
C SER A 153 2.22 10.20 -2.74
N PRO A 154 3.22 10.42 -1.86
CA PRO A 154 3.03 11.23 -0.67
C PRO A 154 2.77 12.70 -1.03
N ALA A 155 1.91 13.37 -0.26
CA ALA A 155 1.78 14.83 -0.31
C ALA A 155 2.80 15.50 0.64
N ASP A 156 2.82 16.83 0.70
CA ASP A 156 3.73 17.56 1.59
C ASP A 156 3.55 17.14 3.07
N ASP A 157 4.67 17.01 3.80
CA ASP A 157 4.77 16.55 5.20
C ASP A 157 4.18 15.15 5.43
N ARG A 158 4.24 14.30 4.41
CA ARG A 158 3.73 12.93 4.45
C ARG A 158 4.70 11.99 3.77
N SER A 159 4.50 10.71 4.05
CA SER A 159 5.31 9.64 3.50
C SER A 159 4.44 8.49 3.02
N ILE A 160 5.05 7.64 2.19
CA ILE A 160 4.63 6.25 2.07
C ILE A 160 5.57 5.37 2.88
N GLU A 161 5.01 4.36 3.53
CA GLU A 161 5.71 3.45 4.41
C GLU A 161 5.41 2.02 4.00
N ARG A 162 6.47 1.22 3.83
CA ARG A 162 6.39 -0.21 3.55
C ARG A 162 5.77 -0.91 4.74
N LYS A 163 4.90 -1.86 4.48
CA LYS A 163 4.24 -2.63 5.52
C LYS A 163 5.25 -3.47 6.30
N ALA A 164 4.96 -3.70 7.58
CA ALA A 164 5.66 -4.72 8.36
C ALA A 164 5.35 -6.13 7.82
N PHE A 165 4.07 -6.39 7.53
CA PHE A 165 3.55 -7.65 7.03
C PHE A 165 2.44 -7.36 6.00
N ALA A 166 2.15 -8.31 5.11
CA ALA A 166 1.03 -8.21 4.18
C ALA A 166 -0.32 -7.85 4.84
N SER A 167 -0.50 -8.27 6.10
CA SER A 167 -1.68 -8.02 6.94
C SER A 167 -1.72 -6.63 7.57
N SER A 168 -0.59 -5.92 7.65
CA SER A 168 -0.47 -4.63 8.33
C SER A 168 -1.36 -3.56 7.71
N LEU A 169 -2.12 -2.89 8.57
CA LEU A 169 -2.80 -1.65 8.26
C LEU A 169 -2.02 -0.47 8.85
N LEU A 170 -2.30 0.75 8.37
CA LEU A 170 -1.67 1.97 8.89
C LEU A 170 -1.82 2.09 10.43
N VAL A 171 -2.97 1.73 10.97
CA VAL A 171 -3.23 1.79 12.43
C VAL A 171 -2.35 0.83 13.24
N ASP A 172 -1.85 -0.23 12.62
CA ASP A 172 -0.98 -1.21 13.29
C ASP A 172 0.47 -0.71 13.35
N MET A 173 0.90 0.11 12.38
CA MET A 173 2.29 0.52 12.22
C MET A 173 2.63 1.85 12.89
N VAL A 174 1.62 2.68 13.20
CA VAL A 174 1.85 3.89 14.00
C VAL A 174 2.17 3.55 15.46
N SER A 175 2.85 4.46 16.16
CA SER A 175 3.21 4.31 17.58
C SER A 175 2.05 3.77 18.45
N GLY A 176 2.29 2.64 19.12
CA GLY A 176 1.31 1.95 19.98
C GLY A 176 0.39 0.98 19.24
N GLY A 177 0.49 0.89 17.91
CA GLY A 177 -0.13 -0.14 17.10
C GLY A 177 0.52 -1.52 17.27
N ALA A 178 -0.14 -2.57 16.79
CA ALA A 178 0.31 -3.95 16.99
C ALA A 178 1.63 -4.28 16.29
N HIS A 179 1.96 -3.57 15.21
CA HIS A 179 3.13 -3.78 14.35
C HIS A 179 4.10 -2.59 14.38
N SER A 180 3.97 -1.66 15.33
CA SER A 180 4.78 -0.42 15.41
C SER A 180 6.25 -0.63 15.81
N GLY A 181 6.71 -1.87 15.81
CA GLY A 181 8.05 -2.29 16.22
C GLY A 181 8.47 -3.58 15.51
N ALA A 182 7.80 -3.89 14.40
CA ALA A 182 7.93 -5.13 13.65
C ALA A 182 8.72 -4.92 12.35
N GLY A 183 9.37 -3.77 12.19
CA GLY A 183 10.06 -3.39 10.97
C GLY A 183 9.10 -3.06 9.84
N ASN A 184 9.66 -2.65 8.72
CA ASN A 184 8.92 -2.28 7.51
C ASN A 184 9.47 -3.09 6.33
N GLY A 185 9.39 -4.42 6.44
CA GLY A 185 10.11 -5.39 5.60
C GLY A 185 9.26 -6.22 4.63
N GLU A 186 7.96 -5.95 4.50
CA GLU A 186 7.08 -6.66 3.56
C GLU A 186 7.49 -6.33 2.11
N ASP A 187 7.94 -7.35 1.38
CA ASP A 187 8.26 -7.24 -0.04
C ASP A 187 7.57 -8.36 -0.84
N SER A 188 6.34 -8.10 -1.28
CA SER A 188 5.64 -8.99 -2.19
C SER A 188 6.04 -8.77 -3.66
N ASN A 189 7.00 -7.87 -3.91
CA ASN A 189 7.35 -7.31 -5.21
C ASN A 189 6.13 -6.66 -5.88
N ASP A 190 5.28 -5.97 -5.11
CA ASP A 190 4.16 -5.16 -5.62
C ASP A 190 4.04 -3.86 -4.80
N ASN A 191 4.50 -2.75 -5.38
CA ASN A 191 4.59 -1.48 -4.67
C ASN A 191 3.22 -0.98 -4.16
N ALA A 192 2.12 -1.27 -4.86
CA ALA A 192 0.78 -0.89 -4.40
C ALA A 192 0.27 -1.75 -3.24
N ALA A 193 0.72 -3.01 -3.16
CA ALA A 193 0.36 -3.92 -2.07
C ALA A 193 1.21 -3.68 -0.81
N ASP A 194 2.48 -3.33 -1.01
CA ASP A 194 3.50 -3.29 0.03
C ASP A 194 3.54 -1.96 0.78
N PHE A 195 3.06 -0.86 0.20
CA PHE A 195 3.11 0.46 0.83
C PHE A 195 1.75 0.94 1.34
N VAL A 196 1.76 1.62 2.48
CA VAL A 196 0.64 2.43 2.98
C VAL A 196 1.00 3.90 2.97
N TYR A 197 -0.02 4.75 2.91
CA TYR A 197 0.15 6.20 2.94
C TYR A 197 0.02 6.72 4.37
N ARG A 198 1.08 7.35 4.92
CA ARG A 198 1.04 8.02 6.21
C ARG A 198 0.50 9.44 6.03
N SER A 199 -0.55 9.78 6.78
CA SER A 199 -1.20 11.10 6.66
C SER A 199 -0.53 12.13 7.59
N LEU A 200 -0.80 13.42 7.39
CA LEU A 200 -0.27 14.50 8.23
C LEU A 200 -0.57 14.30 9.73
N ALA A 201 -1.70 13.68 10.07
CA ALA A 201 -2.06 13.41 11.46
C ALA A 201 -1.18 12.34 12.12
N GLN A 202 -0.62 11.44 11.32
CA GLN A 202 0.32 10.41 11.76
C GLN A 202 1.78 10.87 11.62
N GLY A 203 2.05 11.76 10.67
CA GLY A 203 3.39 12.19 10.29
C GLY A 203 4.19 11.07 9.63
N ALA A 204 5.29 11.46 8.99
CA ALA A 204 6.41 10.56 8.73
C ALA A 204 7.06 10.15 10.06
N ASP A 205 7.64 8.95 10.11
CA ASP A 205 8.28 8.41 11.33
C ASP A 205 9.65 7.82 10.99
N PRO A 206 10.56 8.63 10.42
CA PRO A 206 11.81 8.12 9.92
C PRO A 206 12.70 7.62 11.04
N GLN A 207 13.44 6.58 10.75
CA GLN A 207 14.36 5.85 11.60
C GLN A 207 15.73 5.83 10.92
N ASN A 208 16.77 5.81 11.73
CA ASN A 208 18.16 5.89 11.28
C ASN A 208 19.00 4.79 11.95
N ALA A 209 20.30 4.75 11.64
CA ALA A 209 21.21 3.76 12.22
C ALA A 209 21.39 3.82 13.76
N SER A 210 20.87 4.85 14.43
CA SER A 210 20.84 4.97 15.90
C SER A 210 19.49 4.63 16.53
N SER A 211 18.47 4.37 15.70
CA SER A 211 17.15 3.94 16.15
C SER A 211 17.22 2.50 16.68
N PRO A 212 16.30 2.08 17.57
CA PRO A 212 16.19 0.69 17.99
C PRO A 212 16.02 -0.22 16.78
N THR A 213 16.58 -1.43 16.85
CA THR A 213 16.33 -2.47 15.86
C THR A 213 14.94 -3.06 16.03
N GLU A 214 14.29 -3.42 14.93
CA GLU A 214 12.93 -3.98 14.92
C GLU A 214 12.91 -5.35 14.25
N ASP A 215 12.65 -6.40 15.02
CA ASP A 215 12.61 -7.76 14.49
C ASP A 215 11.25 -8.00 13.81
N PRO A 216 11.22 -8.57 12.59
CA PRO A 216 9.97 -8.72 11.87
C PRO A 216 9.28 -10.04 12.23
N VAL A 217 8.90 -10.14 13.49
CA VAL A 217 8.16 -11.26 14.04
C VAL A 217 6.68 -10.90 14.03
N GLU A 218 5.92 -11.47 13.10
CA GLU A 218 4.46 -11.30 13.12
C GLU A 218 3.96 -11.89 14.45
N PRO A 219 3.18 -11.13 15.25
CA PRO A 219 2.62 -11.68 16.46
C PRO A 219 1.76 -12.88 16.05
N SER A 220 2.18 -14.08 16.45
CA SER A 220 1.33 -15.26 16.35
C SER A 220 0.00 -14.89 17.01
N PRO A 221 -1.18 -15.27 16.44
CA PRO A 221 -2.45 -15.07 17.10
C PRO A 221 -2.36 -15.81 18.43
N THR A 222 -1.97 -15.07 19.46
CA THR A 222 -1.82 -15.60 20.80
C THR A 222 -3.22 -16.01 21.17
N ASP A 223 -3.38 -17.31 21.48
CA ASP A 223 -4.61 -17.88 22.00
C ASP A 223 -5.29 -16.81 22.85
N THR A 224 -6.39 -16.28 22.32
CA THR A 224 -7.25 -15.33 23.01
C THR A 224 -7.37 -15.87 24.41
N LEU A 225 -6.77 -15.18 25.40
CA LEU A 225 -6.90 -15.57 26.79
C LEU A 225 -8.40 -15.72 26.99
N THR A 226 -8.87 -16.97 27.12
CA THR A 226 -10.23 -17.24 27.53
C THR A 226 -10.44 -16.37 28.75
N PRO A 227 -11.41 -15.45 28.75
CA PRO A 227 -11.61 -14.58 29.90
C PRO A 227 -11.66 -15.50 31.10
N THR A 228 -10.70 -15.34 32.01
CA THR A 228 -10.78 -15.99 33.30
C THR A 228 -12.07 -15.45 33.87
N GLU A 229 -13.08 -16.31 34.03
CA GLU A 229 -14.32 -15.94 34.68
C GLU A 229 -13.97 -15.37 36.05
N GLU A 230 -13.94 -14.04 36.13
CA GLU A 230 -13.82 -13.34 37.38
C GLU A 230 -15.07 -13.74 38.18
N PRO A 231 -14.93 -14.25 39.41
CA PRO A 231 -16.09 -14.64 40.19
C PRO A 231 -16.99 -13.41 40.34
N SER A 232 -18.18 -13.51 39.76
CA SER A 232 -19.26 -12.53 39.86
C SER A 232 -19.38 -12.04 41.31
N PRO A 233 -19.24 -10.72 41.58
CA PRO A 233 -19.47 -10.22 42.92
C PRO A 233 -20.93 -10.48 43.29
N SER A 234 -21.12 -11.16 44.43
CA SER A 234 -22.42 -11.37 45.06
C SER A 234 -23.18 -10.04 45.17
N PRO A 235 -24.50 -9.99 44.91
CA PRO A 235 -25.25 -8.74 44.83
C PRO A 235 -25.17 -7.98 46.17
N THR A 236 -24.60 -6.78 46.12
CA THR A 236 -24.66 -5.81 47.22
C THR A 236 -26.10 -5.36 47.37
N GLU A 237 -26.64 -5.41 48.59
CA GLU A 237 -27.99 -4.94 48.88
C GLU A 237 -28.16 -3.47 48.52
N GLU A 238 -29.25 -3.21 47.81
CA GLU A 238 -29.73 -1.90 47.37
C GLU A 238 -30.10 -1.04 48.59
N PRO A 239 -29.55 0.19 48.74
CA PRO A 239 -30.01 1.08 49.79
C PRO A 239 -31.44 1.58 49.46
N SER A 240 -32.30 1.45 50.48
CA SER A 240 -33.69 1.92 50.52
C SER A 240 -33.85 3.40 50.08
N PRO A 241 -34.92 3.76 49.34
CA PRO A 241 -35.11 5.11 48.83
C PRO A 241 -35.30 6.13 49.96
N THR A 242 -34.52 7.21 49.91
CA THR A 242 -34.69 8.37 50.79
C THR A 242 -35.86 9.22 50.29
N GLU A 243 -36.78 9.56 51.17
CA GLU A 243 -38.00 10.33 50.85
C GLU A 243 -37.69 11.75 50.33
N GLU A 244 -38.39 12.13 49.25
CA GLU A 244 -38.45 13.49 48.70
C GLU A 244 -39.16 14.45 49.66
N PRO A 245 -38.66 15.69 49.86
CA PRO A 245 -39.48 16.76 50.40
C PRO A 245 -40.34 17.43 49.31
N SER A 246 -41.63 17.49 49.65
CA SER A 246 -42.77 18.15 48.98
C SER A 246 -42.50 19.57 48.43
N PRO A 247 -43.13 19.96 47.29
CA PRO A 247 -43.06 21.32 46.77
C PRO A 247 -43.89 22.31 47.59
N SER A 248 -43.41 23.55 47.72
CA SER A 248 -44.14 24.68 48.32
C SER A 248 -44.74 25.57 47.21
N PRO A 249 -45.91 26.23 47.41
CA PRO A 249 -46.71 26.81 46.33
C PRO A 249 -46.49 28.31 46.12
N THR A 250 -46.63 28.70 44.84
CA THR A 250 -47.37 29.85 44.27
C THR A 250 -46.95 31.28 44.61
N GLU A 251 -46.74 32.13 43.58
CA GLU A 251 -47.62 33.28 43.24
C GLU A 251 -47.35 33.79 41.80
N GLU A 252 -48.38 33.70 40.96
CA GLU A 252 -48.71 34.59 39.83
C GLU A 252 -49.75 35.62 40.35
N PRO A 253 -50.04 36.79 39.71
CA PRO A 253 -50.08 36.98 38.24
C PRO A 253 -49.76 38.41 37.67
N SER A 254 -49.76 38.46 36.31
CA SER A 254 -50.37 39.50 35.43
C SER A 254 -49.58 40.78 35.04
N PRO A 255 -49.91 41.47 33.92
CA PRO A 255 -49.93 41.04 32.52
C PRO A 255 -49.16 41.99 31.54
N SER A 256 -49.02 41.51 30.28
CA SER A 256 -48.64 42.17 29.00
C SER A 256 -49.22 43.59 28.76
N PRO A 257 -48.72 44.44 27.80
CA PRO A 257 -48.40 44.10 26.40
C PRO A 257 -47.14 44.81 25.80
N THR A 258 -46.63 44.44 24.62
CA THR A 258 -46.95 45.12 23.34
C THR A 258 -46.19 44.43 22.19
N GLU A 259 -46.89 44.18 21.09
CA GLU A 259 -46.39 43.64 19.81
C GLU A 259 -45.65 44.68 18.97
N GLU A 260 -44.69 44.24 18.13
CA GLU A 260 -44.49 44.60 16.69
C GLU A 260 -43.06 44.22 16.22
N PRO A 261 -42.80 44.06 14.91
CA PRO A 261 -43.35 43.06 14.01
C PRO A 261 -42.24 42.18 13.37
N SER A 262 -42.67 41.06 12.78
CA SER A 262 -41.84 40.18 11.95
C SER A 262 -41.31 40.92 10.70
N PRO A 263 -40.04 40.74 10.30
CA PRO A 263 -39.61 41.18 8.98
C PRO A 263 -40.26 40.30 7.89
N THR A 264 -40.81 41.02 6.92
CA THR A 264 -41.45 40.60 5.68
C THR A 264 -40.56 39.67 4.85
N GLU A 265 -41.13 38.55 4.37
CA GLU A 265 -40.50 37.76 3.31
C GLU A 265 -40.49 38.54 1.99
N GLU A 266 -39.31 38.72 1.42
CA GLU A 266 -39.16 39.25 0.06
C GLU A 266 -39.71 38.24 -0.96
N PRO A 267 -40.40 38.70 -2.01
CA PRO A 267 -40.89 37.83 -3.06
C PRO A 267 -39.71 37.26 -3.88
N SER A 268 -39.60 35.93 -3.88
CA SER A 268 -38.77 35.19 -4.83
C SER A 268 -39.13 35.57 -6.27
N PRO A 269 -38.18 35.95 -7.14
CA PRO A 269 -38.48 36.20 -8.54
C PRO A 269 -38.91 34.90 -9.23
N SER A 270 -40.02 35.00 -9.97
CA SER A 270 -40.55 33.95 -10.86
C SER A 270 -39.49 33.56 -11.90
N PRO A 271 -39.36 32.27 -12.27
CA PRO A 271 -38.39 31.84 -13.27
C PRO A 271 -38.71 32.49 -14.62
N THR A 272 -37.68 33.11 -15.22
CA THR A 272 -37.72 33.63 -16.58
C THR A 272 -37.61 32.44 -17.52
N GLU A 273 -38.59 32.25 -18.41
CA GLU A 273 -38.48 31.22 -19.45
C GLU A 273 -37.31 31.55 -20.39
N GLU A 274 -36.36 30.62 -20.43
CA GLU A 274 -35.23 30.63 -21.34
C GLU A 274 -35.74 30.32 -22.76
N PRO A 275 -35.31 31.05 -23.80
CA PRO A 275 -35.77 30.78 -25.15
C PRO A 275 -35.28 29.41 -25.64
N SER A 276 -36.21 28.63 -26.19
CA SER A 276 -35.97 27.34 -26.85
C SER A 276 -34.82 27.42 -27.86
N PRO A 277 -33.88 26.45 -27.87
CA PRO A 277 -32.78 26.44 -28.84
C PRO A 277 -33.32 26.26 -30.26
N THR A 278 -32.85 27.09 -31.18
CA THR A 278 -33.03 26.94 -32.62
C THR A 278 -32.23 25.74 -33.09
N GLU A 279 -32.88 24.73 -33.68
CA GLU A 279 -32.17 23.59 -34.25
C GLU A 279 -31.28 24.03 -35.42
N GLU A 280 -29.96 23.86 -35.27
CA GLU A 280 -29.01 23.92 -36.38
C GLU A 280 -29.12 22.64 -37.23
N PRO A 281 -28.99 22.73 -38.57
CA PRO A 281 -29.07 21.57 -39.43
C PRO A 281 -27.87 20.63 -39.22
N SER A 282 -28.18 19.36 -38.94
CA SER A 282 -27.22 18.26 -38.81
C SER A 282 -26.31 18.14 -40.03
N PRO A 283 -24.97 18.08 -39.88
CA PRO A 283 -24.07 17.77 -40.98
C PRO A 283 -24.28 16.32 -41.46
N SER A 284 -24.22 16.12 -42.78
CA SER A 284 -24.30 14.82 -43.44
C SER A 284 -23.08 13.96 -43.08
N PRO A 285 -23.22 12.64 -42.82
CA PRO A 285 -22.11 11.80 -42.42
C PRO A 285 -21.07 11.69 -43.54
N THR A 286 -19.81 11.92 -43.18
CA THR A 286 -18.64 11.60 -44.02
C THR A 286 -18.17 10.20 -43.63
N GLU A 287 -18.06 9.29 -44.60
CA GLU A 287 -17.55 7.94 -44.33
C GLU A 287 -16.06 7.98 -43.99
N GLU A 288 -15.70 7.60 -42.77
CA GLU A 288 -14.31 7.40 -42.36
C GLU A 288 -13.72 6.13 -43.00
N PRO A 289 -12.45 6.14 -43.42
CA PRO A 289 -11.80 4.96 -43.98
C PRO A 289 -11.60 3.87 -42.92
N THR A 290 -12.00 2.64 -43.24
CA THR A 290 -11.81 1.44 -42.43
C THR A 290 -10.32 1.20 -42.11
N PRO A 291 -9.92 1.07 -40.83
CA PRO A 291 -8.53 0.83 -40.47
C PRO A 291 -8.05 -0.56 -40.94
N THR A 292 -6.80 -0.61 -41.40
CA THR A 292 -6.12 -1.86 -41.79
C THR A 292 -5.70 -2.63 -40.54
N PRO A 293 -5.89 -3.96 -40.45
CA PRO A 293 -5.56 -4.74 -39.25
C PRO A 293 -4.05 -4.69 -38.97
N THR A 294 -3.70 -4.29 -37.75
CA THR A 294 -2.32 -4.30 -37.22
C THR A 294 -2.05 -5.69 -36.63
N GLU A 295 -0.93 -6.32 -36.99
CA GLU A 295 -0.52 -7.59 -36.39
C GLU A 295 -0.12 -7.39 -34.92
N GLU A 296 -0.71 -8.19 -34.04
CA GLU A 296 -0.50 -8.12 -32.59
C GLU A 296 0.87 -8.73 -32.22
N PRO A 297 1.67 -8.08 -31.35
CA PRO A 297 3.00 -8.56 -31.00
C PRO A 297 2.94 -9.94 -30.31
N THR A 298 3.80 -10.87 -30.74
CA THR A 298 3.94 -12.18 -30.09
C THR A 298 4.57 -11.98 -28.70
N PRO A 299 3.93 -12.45 -27.62
CA PRO A 299 4.41 -12.17 -26.28
C PRO A 299 5.65 -13.02 -25.93
N THR A 300 6.59 -12.42 -25.20
CA THR A 300 7.88 -13.03 -24.82
C THR A 300 7.76 -13.80 -23.50
N PRO A 301 8.35 -15.00 -23.34
CA PRO A 301 8.28 -15.75 -22.08
C PRO A 301 9.04 -15.06 -20.95
N VAL A 302 8.45 -15.03 -19.75
CA VAL A 302 9.07 -14.54 -18.51
C VAL A 302 9.59 -15.74 -17.71
N ARG A 303 10.79 -15.62 -17.11
CA ARG A 303 11.43 -16.67 -16.30
C ARG A 303 11.60 -16.21 -14.84
N LYS A 304 11.18 -17.01 -13.87
CA LYS A 304 11.47 -16.82 -12.43
C LYS A 304 12.35 -17.96 -11.93
N LEU A 305 13.46 -17.65 -11.26
CA LEU A 305 14.33 -18.67 -10.67
C LEU A 305 13.58 -19.38 -9.53
N VAL A 306 13.54 -20.71 -9.58
CA VAL A 306 12.89 -21.55 -8.56
C VAL A 306 13.92 -22.15 -7.61
N GLY A 307 15.14 -22.40 -8.09
CA GLY A 307 16.19 -22.92 -7.25
C GLY A 307 17.47 -23.24 -8.02
N ILE A 308 18.58 -23.13 -7.30
CA ILE A 308 19.91 -23.50 -7.75
C ILE A 308 20.29 -24.77 -6.98
N PHE A 309 20.71 -25.80 -7.71
CA PHE A 309 21.12 -27.09 -7.17
C PHE A 309 22.64 -27.26 -7.40
N PRO A 310 23.49 -26.84 -6.45
CA PRO A 310 24.94 -26.76 -6.66
C PRO A 310 25.57 -28.13 -6.88
N PHE A 311 25.04 -29.15 -6.20
CA PHE A 311 25.52 -30.54 -6.32
C PHE A 311 25.31 -31.14 -7.72
N THR A 312 24.32 -30.67 -8.47
CA THR A 312 24.01 -31.14 -9.82
C THR A 312 24.30 -30.11 -10.90
N ARG A 313 24.83 -28.92 -10.53
CA ARG A 313 25.04 -27.75 -11.42
C ARG A 313 23.81 -27.41 -12.26
N ARG A 314 22.62 -27.48 -11.65
CA ARG A 314 21.37 -27.15 -12.34
C ARG A 314 20.64 -25.97 -11.73
N ALA A 315 20.13 -25.10 -12.59
CA ALA A 315 19.25 -24.01 -12.24
C ALA A 315 17.89 -24.33 -12.85
N CYS A 316 16.85 -24.26 -12.01
CA CYS A 316 15.48 -24.49 -12.44
C CYS A 316 14.73 -23.17 -12.44
N TYR A 317 14.01 -22.92 -13.54
CA TYR A 317 13.21 -21.73 -13.77
C TYR A 317 11.75 -22.13 -14.00
N LEU A 318 10.83 -21.31 -13.52
CA LEU A 318 9.45 -21.33 -13.99
C LEU A 318 9.36 -20.41 -15.21
N GLU A 319 9.08 -21.00 -16.37
CA GLU A 319 8.76 -20.26 -17.59
C GLU A 319 7.26 -19.99 -17.67
N TYR A 320 6.90 -18.73 -17.84
CA TYR A 320 5.54 -18.26 -18.06
C TYR A 320 5.40 -17.83 -19.51
N THR A 321 4.82 -18.69 -20.35
CA THR A 321 4.45 -18.35 -21.72
C THR A 321 2.97 -17.91 -21.74
N PRO A 322 2.69 -16.63 -21.98
CA PRO A 322 1.32 -16.18 -22.18
C PRO A 322 0.75 -16.74 -23.49
N PHE A 323 -0.41 -17.39 -23.43
CA PHE A 323 -1.15 -17.86 -24.59
C PHE A 323 -2.44 -17.02 -24.76
N PRO A 324 -2.62 -16.32 -25.90
CA PRO A 324 -3.81 -15.53 -26.13
C PRO A 324 -5.04 -16.42 -26.37
N LEU A 325 -6.13 -16.17 -25.64
CA LEU A 325 -7.45 -16.80 -25.79
C LEU A 325 -8.50 -15.73 -26.04
N GLY A 326 -8.42 -15.12 -27.23
CA GLY A 326 -9.29 -14.03 -27.63
C GLY A 326 -8.85 -12.67 -27.09
N PRO A 327 -9.64 -11.61 -27.34
CA PRO A 327 -9.20 -10.21 -27.23
C PRO A 327 -8.92 -9.71 -25.80
N PHE A 328 -9.24 -10.49 -24.77
CA PHE A 328 -9.15 -10.04 -23.37
C PHE A 328 -8.66 -11.12 -22.38
N ARG A 329 -8.11 -12.25 -22.86
CA ARG A 329 -7.69 -13.33 -21.96
C ARG A 329 -6.32 -13.89 -22.34
N LEU A 330 -5.40 -13.82 -21.40
CA LEU A 330 -4.10 -14.49 -21.44
C LEU A 330 -4.14 -15.63 -20.43
N ILE A 331 -3.88 -16.86 -20.88
CA ILE A 331 -3.67 -18.00 -19.98
C ILE A 331 -2.16 -18.22 -19.85
N TRP A 332 -1.74 -18.41 -18.61
CA TRP A 332 -0.35 -18.64 -18.25
C TRP A 332 -0.20 -20.09 -17.82
N TRP A 333 0.44 -20.91 -18.64
CA TRP A 333 0.85 -22.25 -18.22
C TRP A 333 2.30 -22.22 -17.74
N PRO A 334 2.53 -22.36 -16.42
CA PRO A 334 3.88 -22.42 -15.91
C PRO A 334 4.53 -23.73 -16.34
N LYS A 335 5.72 -23.64 -16.92
CA LYS A 335 6.55 -24.79 -17.26
C LYS A 335 7.82 -24.73 -16.43
N LEU A 336 8.09 -25.78 -15.65
CA LEU A 336 9.37 -25.91 -14.97
C LEU A 336 10.44 -26.35 -15.98
N VAL A 337 11.49 -25.55 -16.13
CA VAL A 337 12.62 -25.83 -17.02
C VAL A 337 13.89 -25.80 -16.19
N CYS A 338 14.62 -26.92 -16.17
CA CYS A 338 15.92 -27.01 -15.51
C CYS A 338 17.03 -27.13 -16.55
N GLY A 339 18.02 -26.24 -16.47
CA GLY A 339 19.21 -26.23 -17.32
C GLY A 339 20.47 -26.35 -16.48
N GLU A 340 21.58 -26.73 -17.10
CA GLU A 340 22.90 -26.59 -16.48
C GLU A 340 23.30 -25.11 -16.45
N PHE A 341 23.99 -24.69 -15.39
CA PHE A 341 24.55 -23.35 -15.25
C PHE A 341 26.05 -23.40 -14.98
#